data_AF-A0A8T5N2C8-F1
#
_entry.id   AF-A0A8T5N2C8-F1
#
_cell.length_a   1.000
_cell.length_b   1.000
_cell.length_c   1.000
_cell.angle_alpha   90.00
_cell.angle_beta   90.00
_cell.angle_gamma   90.00
#
_symmetry.space_group_name_H-M   'P 1'
#
loop_
_entity.id
_entity.type
_entity.pdbx_description
1 polymer ?
#
loop_
_entity_poly.entity_id
_entity_poly.type
_entity_poly.pdbx_seq_one_letter_code
_entity_poly.pdbx_strand_id
1 'polypeptide(L)'
;MSKILLVEDNQKYASAAEQYLTSKNNIVVLAKDYSQTMEKLTNPQFDCIITDCFFPEITGSNKINLGKELVNRMAKPIHLERKMIQGLEILGQYVDLNDPDMEKYSKFLINTLQETDITENPIVKAIKKVSMLGKEITTSIAKNSIGMLYREDKSPTDYHSVLMKAMDKSESNQPLGILVAEKADELNLPFILTTSTYHHDILTQPVQDYAFKKRWMLVDCGSNKEDEKASPEFWKKAFSELERKLI
;
A
#
# COMPACT_ATOMS: atom_id res chain seq x y z
N MET A 1 21.61 11.62 -22.54
CA MET A 1 20.63 10.79 -23.28
C MET A 1 20.57 9.48 -22.55
N SER A 2 19.45 9.20 -21.90
CA SER A 2 19.26 7.97 -21.13
C SER A 2 18.21 7.09 -21.79
N LYS A 3 18.36 5.77 -21.69
CA LYS A 3 17.37 4.77 -22.08
C LYS A 3 16.53 4.40 -20.86
N ILE A 4 15.27 4.81 -20.88
CA ILE A 4 14.34 4.72 -19.75
C ILE A 4 13.32 3.62 -20.02
N LEU A 5 13.16 2.69 -19.09
CA LEU A 5 12.00 1.80 -19.06
C LEU A 5 10.85 2.51 -18.34
N LEU A 6 9.77 2.79 -19.07
CA LEU A 6 8.53 3.35 -18.53
C LEU A 6 7.53 2.21 -18.36
N VAL A 7 6.99 2.03 -17.15
CA VAL A 7 5.95 1.03 -16.85
C VAL A 7 4.65 1.75 -16.51
N GLU A 8 3.67 1.67 -17.39
CA GLU A 8 2.40 2.40 -17.28
C GLU A 8 1.34 1.71 -18.15
N ASP A 9 0.24 1.25 -17.54
CA ASP A 9 -0.86 0.59 -18.26
C ASP A 9 -1.86 1.59 -18.86
N ASN A 10 -1.96 2.79 -18.28
CA ASN A 10 -2.88 3.81 -18.75
C ASN A 10 -2.29 4.60 -19.92
N GLN A 11 -2.88 4.42 -21.11
CA GLN A 11 -2.42 5.09 -22.33
C GLN A 11 -2.34 6.62 -22.22
N LYS A 12 -3.23 7.27 -21.47
CA LYS A 12 -3.22 8.73 -21.27
C LYS A 12 -1.94 9.16 -20.54
N TYR A 13 -1.60 8.46 -19.46
CA TYR A 13 -0.41 8.75 -18.65
C TYR A 13 0.87 8.34 -19.38
N ALA A 14 0.86 7.19 -20.07
CA ALA A 14 1.99 6.72 -20.86
C ALA A 14 2.34 7.74 -21.97
N SER A 15 1.34 8.22 -22.70
CA SER A 15 1.54 9.21 -23.77
C SER A 15 2.10 10.53 -23.24
N ALA A 16 1.61 11.00 -22.07
CA ALA A 16 2.13 12.21 -21.42
C ALA A 16 3.59 12.05 -20.97
N ALA A 17 3.93 10.89 -20.40
CA ALA A 17 5.29 10.56 -19.99
C ALA A 17 6.24 10.47 -21.18
N GLU A 18 5.86 9.74 -22.23
CA GLU A 18 6.66 9.56 -23.45
C GLU A 18 6.92 10.91 -24.12
N GLN A 19 5.90 11.76 -24.26
CA GLN A 19 6.04 13.09 -24.83
C GLN A 19 7.03 13.93 -24.03
N TYR A 20 6.89 13.96 -22.69
CA TYR A 20 7.78 14.73 -21.83
C TYR A 20 9.23 14.21 -21.87
N LEU A 21 9.43 12.92 -21.64
CA LEU A 21 10.76 12.31 -21.54
C LEU A 21 11.52 12.34 -22.86
N THR A 22 10.82 12.13 -23.99
CA THR A 22 11.43 12.25 -25.33
C THR A 22 11.82 13.69 -25.63
N SER A 23 11.05 14.69 -25.17
CA SER A 23 11.43 16.11 -25.29
C SER A 23 12.72 16.46 -24.54
N LYS A 24 13.18 15.59 -23.62
CA LYS A 24 14.47 15.67 -22.91
C LYS A 24 15.59 14.85 -23.56
N ASN A 25 15.42 14.43 -24.82
CA ASN A 25 16.36 13.61 -25.57
C ASN A 25 16.66 12.25 -24.91
N ASN A 26 15.66 11.65 -24.25
CA ASN A 26 15.73 10.29 -23.74
C ASN A 26 15.12 9.30 -24.73
N ILE A 27 15.56 8.04 -24.66
CA ILE A 27 14.94 6.93 -25.38
C ILE A 27 13.97 6.27 -24.40
N VAL A 28 12.67 6.32 -24.68
CA VAL A 28 11.65 5.69 -23.83
C VAL A 28 11.26 4.34 -24.41
N VAL A 29 11.25 3.31 -23.56
CA VAL A 29 10.71 1.99 -23.89
C VAL A 29 9.54 1.73 -22.95
N LEU A 30 8.35 1.57 -23.50
CA LEU A 30 7.13 1.35 -22.73
C LEU A 30 6.91 -0.15 -22.43
N ALA A 31 6.46 -0.44 -21.21
CA ALA A 31 5.82 -1.69 -20.82
C ALA A 31 4.48 -1.37 -20.17
N LYS A 32 3.42 -2.08 -20.55
CA LYS A 32 2.06 -1.82 -20.04
C LYS A 32 1.64 -2.72 -18.87
N ASP A 33 2.41 -3.76 -18.58
CA ASP A 33 2.10 -4.76 -17.57
C ASP A 33 3.37 -5.39 -17.00
N TYR A 34 3.20 -6.18 -15.94
CA TYR A 34 4.31 -6.81 -15.24
C TYR A 34 5.08 -7.78 -16.13
N SER A 35 4.36 -8.60 -16.91
CA SER A 35 4.95 -9.59 -17.81
C SER A 35 5.91 -8.94 -18.82
N GLN A 36 5.45 -7.90 -19.52
CA GLN A 36 6.27 -7.15 -20.47
C GLN A 36 7.46 -6.45 -19.81
N THR A 37 7.29 -6.03 -18.55
CA THR A 37 8.36 -5.38 -17.79
C THR A 37 9.46 -6.40 -17.47
N MET A 38 9.10 -7.58 -16.98
CA MET A 38 10.07 -8.64 -16.63
C MET A 38 10.80 -9.17 -17.87
N GLU A 39 10.10 -9.31 -19.00
CA GLU A 39 10.73 -9.66 -20.28
C GLU A 39 11.85 -8.67 -20.65
N LYS A 40 11.57 -7.35 -20.53
CA LYS A 40 12.55 -6.30 -20.83
C LYS A 40 13.70 -6.25 -19.83
N LEU A 41 13.45 -6.58 -18.57
CA LEU A 41 14.48 -6.61 -17.52
C LEU A 41 15.35 -7.87 -17.54
N THR A 42 15.06 -8.85 -18.40
CA THR A 42 15.87 -10.07 -18.51
C THR A 42 17.27 -9.80 -19.10
N ASN A 43 17.40 -8.80 -19.97
CA ASN A 43 18.69 -8.32 -20.48
C ASN A 43 18.73 -6.78 -20.38
N PRO A 44 19.00 -6.24 -19.18
CA PRO A 44 18.80 -4.83 -18.91
C PRO A 44 19.84 -3.98 -19.65
N GLN A 45 19.34 -3.12 -20.53
CA GLN A 45 20.11 -2.05 -21.17
C GLN A 45 19.59 -0.67 -20.79
N PHE A 46 18.83 -0.58 -19.70
CA PHE A 46 18.20 0.65 -19.24
C PHE A 46 19.11 1.36 -18.26
N ASP A 47 19.16 2.68 -18.35
CA ASP A 47 19.88 3.51 -17.40
C ASP A 47 19.04 3.74 -16.13
N CYS A 48 17.71 3.70 -16.26
CA CYS A 48 16.79 3.84 -15.16
C CYS A 48 15.37 3.35 -15.50
N ILE A 49 14.53 3.26 -14.45
CA ILE A 49 13.13 2.80 -14.54
C ILE A 49 12.21 3.84 -13.91
N ILE A 50 11.11 4.16 -14.60
CA ILE A 50 9.98 4.89 -14.03
C ILE A 50 8.79 3.94 -14.09
N THR A 51 8.23 3.58 -12.94
CA THR A 51 7.11 2.63 -12.88
C THR A 51 5.92 3.24 -12.17
N ASP A 52 4.73 3.01 -12.69
CA ASP A 52 3.51 3.19 -11.92
C ASP A 52 3.47 2.21 -10.75
N CYS A 53 2.70 2.54 -9.71
CA CYS A 53 2.48 1.67 -8.58
C CYS A 53 1.47 0.55 -8.90
N PHE A 54 0.46 0.84 -9.70
CA PHE A 54 -0.75 0.02 -9.85
C PHE A 54 -1.02 -0.35 -11.32
N PHE A 55 -0.73 -1.60 -11.69
CA PHE A 55 -0.96 -2.09 -13.04
C PHE A 55 -1.10 -3.62 -13.03
N PRO A 56 -1.72 -4.23 -14.05
CA PRO A 56 -2.01 -5.66 -14.05
C PRO A 56 -0.77 -6.53 -14.29
N GLU A 57 -0.88 -7.81 -13.91
CA GLU A 57 0.15 -8.81 -14.21
C GLU A 57 0.32 -8.99 -15.73
N ILE A 58 -0.80 -9.19 -16.41
CA ILE A 58 -0.95 -9.26 -17.86
C ILE A 58 -2.23 -8.49 -18.18
N THR A 59 -2.15 -7.45 -19.02
CA THR A 59 -3.33 -6.65 -19.38
C THR A 59 -4.41 -7.53 -20.03
N GLY A 60 -5.63 -7.45 -19.50
CA GLY A 60 -6.81 -8.17 -19.97
C GLY A 60 -6.95 -9.59 -19.43
N SER A 61 -6.07 -10.03 -18.52
CA SER A 61 -6.08 -11.42 -18.01
C SER A 61 -7.03 -11.66 -16.85
N ASN A 62 -7.40 -10.59 -16.12
CA ASN A 62 -8.11 -10.60 -14.85
C ASN A 62 -7.42 -11.42 -13.73
N LYS A 63 -6.16 -11.79 -13.91
CA LYS A 63 -5.38 -12.49 -12.89
C LYS A 63 -4.92 -11.49 -11.83
N ILE A 64 -5.19 -11.82 -10.56
CA ILE A 64 -4.87 -10.96 -9.41
C ILE A 64 -4.11 -11.69 -8.30
N ASN A 65 -3.72 -12.95 -8.52
CA ASN A 65 -3.07 -13.77 -7.51
C ASN A 65 -1.71 -13.20 -7.11
N LEU A 66 -0.92 -12.74 -8.10
CA LEU A 66 0.37 -12.11 -7.85
C LEU A 66 0.23 -10.85 -6.99
N GLY A 67 -0.74 -9.99 -7.30
CA GLY A 67 -1.05 -8.82 -6.48
C GLY A 67 -1.47 -9.17 -5.05
N LYS A 68 -2.32 -10.18 -4.86
CA LYS A 68 -2.76 -10.65 -3.53
C LYS A 68 -1.61 -11.23 -2.70
N GLU A 69 -0.75 -12.04 -3.31
CA GLU A 69 0.45 -12.58 -2.67
C GLU A 69 1.39 -11.46 -2.22
N LEU A 70 1.58 -10.45 -3.08
CA LEU A 70 2.37 -9.27 -2.76
C LEU A 70 1.77 -8.50 -1.57
N VAL A 71 0.46 -8.22 -1.56
CA VAL A 71 -0.18 -7.50 -0.45
C VAL A 71 -0.01 -8.24 0.88
N ASN A 72 -0.15 -9.58 0.88
CA ASN A 72 0.11 -10.40 2.07
C ASN A 72 1.58 -10.32 2.53
N ARG A 73 2.53 -10.16 1.60
CA ARG A 73 3.95 -9.95 1.93
C ARG A 73 4.20 -8.55 2.47
N MET A 74 3.55 -7.52 1.94
CA MET A 74 3.68 -6.13 2.40
C MET A 74 3.10 -5.93 3.81
N ALA A 75 2.03 -6.65 4.15
CA ALA A 75 1.35 -6.57 5.45
C ALA A 75 2.29 -6.91 6.64
N LYS A 76 3.15 -7.92 6.48
CA LYS A 76 4.08 -8.39 7.54
C LYS A 76 5.01 -7.25 8.07
N PRO A 77 5.35 -7.20 9.38
CA PRO A 77 4.85 -6.12 10.24
C PRO A 77 5.54 -4.76 10.20
N ILE A 78 4.72 -3.71 10.25
CA ILE A 78 5.06 -2.32 10.63
C ILE A 78 4.56 -2.10 12.05
N HIS A 79 5.18 -1.21 12.83
CA HIS A 79 4.88 -0.91 14.22
C HIS A 79 3.39 -0.85 14.65
N LEU A 80 2.47 -0.42 13.76
CA LEU A 80 1.02 -0.49 13.98
C LEU A 80 0.48 -1.93 14.06
N GLU A 81 1.00 -2.84 13.25
CA GLU A 81 0.74 -4.27 13.37
C GLU A 81 1.27 -4.83 14.68
N ARG A 82 2.42 -4.38 15.21
CA ARG A 82 2.90 -4.90 16.51
C ARG A 82 1.95 -4.52 17.64
N LYS A 83 1.53 -3.25 17.71
CA LYS A 83 0.55 -2.80 18.71
C LYS A 83 -0.80 -3.48 18.49
N MET A 84 -1.23 -3.67 17.24
CA MET A 84 -2.48 -4.34 16.90
C MET A 84 -2.44 -5.83 17.24
N ILE A 85 -1.37 -6.53 16.90
CA ILE A 85 -1.16 -7.97 17.17
C ILE A 85 -1.09 -8.18 18.68
N GLN A 86 -0.23 -7.44 19.40
CA GLN A 86 -0.17 -7.53 20.87
C GLN A 86 -1.52 -7.14 21.51
N GLY A 87 -2.15 -6.11 20.95
CA GLY A 87 -3.54 -5.70 21.12
C GLY A 87 -4.53 -6.85 21.18
N LEU A 88 -4.63 -7.52 20.05
CA LEU A 88 -5.57 -8.60 19.80
C LEU A 88 -5.17 -9.86 20.56
N GLU A 89 -3.88 -10.17 20.73
CA GLU A 89 -3.42 -11.28 21.56
C GLU A 89 -3.86 -11.11 23.01
N ILE A 90 -3.67 -9.92 23.59
CA ILE A 90 -4.07 -9.65 24.97
C ILE A 90 -5.60 -9.64 25.11
N LEU A 91 -6.33 -8.98 24.21
CA LEU A 91 -7.79 -8.98 24.28
C LEU A 91 -8.38 -10.37 24.02
N GLY A 92 -7.81 -11.14 23.09
CA GLY A 92 -8.23 -12.49 22.74
C GLY A 92 -8.08 -13.53 23.86
N GLN A 93 -7.30 -13.23 24.90
CA GLN A 93 -7.27 -14.00 26.15
C GLN A 93 -8.60 -13.89 26.92
N TYR A 94 -9.34 -12.80 26.75
CA TYR A 94 -10.54 -12.48 27.52
C TYR A 94 -11.83 -12.51 26.70
N VAL A 95 -11.76 -12.17 25.40
CA VAL A 95 -12.94 -12.08 24.50
C VAL A 95 -12.79 -13.00 23.28
N ASP A 96 -13.90 -13.36 22.66
CA ASP A 96 -13.93 -14.10 21.39
C ASP A 96 -13.76 -13.14 20.21
N LEU A 97 -12.61 -13.25 19.54
CA LEU A 97 -12.30 -12.46 18.35
C LEU A 97 -12.82 -13.09 17.05
N ASN A 98 -13.46 -14.27 17.10
CA ASN A 98 -14.19 -14.80 15.95
C ASN A 98 -15.56 -14.14 15.79
N ASP A 99 -16.06 -13.43 16.81
CA ASP A 99 -17.22 -12.56 16.68
C ASP A 99 -16.85 -11.31 15.86
N PRO A 100 -17.50 -11.06 14.71
CA PRO A 100 -17.11 -9.97 13.81
C PRO A 100 -17.19 -8.57 14.43
N ASP A 101 -18.16 -8.33 15.31
CA ASP A 101 -18.28 -7.03 15.98
C ASP A 101 -17.19 -6.89 17.03
N MET A 102 -16.90 -7.96 17.78
CA MET A 102 -15.84 -7.93 18.78
C MET A 102 -14.46 -7.73 18.15
N GLU A 103 -14.18 -8.37 17.01
CA GLU A 103 -12.94 -8.15 16.25
C GLU A 103 -12.83 -6.68 15.81
N LYS A 104 -13.90 -6.15 15.21
CA LYS A 104 -14.01 -4.76 14.76
C LYS A 104 -13.79 -3.76 15.90
N TYR A 105 -14.46 -3.98 17.04
CA TYR A 105 -14.39 -3.10 18.22
C TYR A 105 -13.04 -3.19 18.93
N SER A 106 -12.41 -4.36 18.94
CA SER A 106 -11.06 -4.54 19.50
C SER A 106 -10.05 -3.73 18.70
N LYS A 107 -10.09 -3.82 17.36
CA LYS A 107 -9.21 -3.03 16.47
C LYS A 107 -9.38 -1.53 16.69
N PHE A 108 -10.63 -1.05 16.81
CA PHE A 108 -10.93 0.33 17.15
C PHE A 108 -10.31 0.74 18.49
N LEU A 109 -10.57 -0.03 19.55
CA LEU A 109 -10.05 0.27 20.89
C LEU A 109 -8.53 0.40 20.85
N ILE A 110 -7.83 -0.62 20.35
CA ILE A 110 -6.35 -0.65 20.28
C ILE A 110 -5.78 0.55 19.52
N ASN A 111 -6.43 0.93 18.41
CA ASN A 111 -6.01 2.08 17.62
C ASN A 111 -6.13 3.39 18.41
N THR A 112 -7.20 3.55 19.19
CA THR A 112 -7.45 4.76 19.98
C THR A 112 -6.60 4.89 21.25
N LEU A 113 -5.95 3.81 21.70
CA LEU A 113 -5.11 3.87 22.90
C LEU A 113 -3.90 4.75 22.65
N GLN A 114 -3.61 5.68 23.55
CA GLN A 114 -2.36 6.45 23.51
C GLN A 114 -1.22 5.73 24.24
N GLU A 115 -1.54 4.74 25.09
CA GLU A 115 -0.55 4.02 25.88
C GLU A 115 0.32 3.11 25.00
N THR A 116 1.62 3.06 25.31
CA THR A 116 2.57 2.10 24.73
C THR A 116 2.32 0.67 25.24
N ASP A 117 1.73 0.53 26.42
CA ASP A 117 1.28 -0.75 26.99
C ASP A 117 -0.24 -0.74 27.13
N ILE A 118 -0.90 -1.57 26.32
CA ILE A 118 -2.35 -1.68 26.28
C ILE A 118 -2.95 -2.28 27.55
N THR A 119 -2.18 -3.02 28.34
CA THR A 119 -2.67 -3.68 29.56
C THR A 119 -2.98 -2.67 30.66
N GLU A 120 -2.39 -1.47 30.57
CA GLU A 120 -2.62 -0.40 31.52
C GLU A 120 -3.93 0.35 31.28
N ASN A 121 -4.54 0.17 30.10
CA ASN A 121 -5.75 0.87 29.72
C ASN A 121 -6.96 0.51 30.62
N PRO A 122 -7.75 1.49 31.10
CA PRO A 122 -8.89 1.23 31.99
C PRO A 122 -9.94 0.27 31.42
N ILE A 123 -10.21 0.32 30.11
CA ILE A 123 -11.19 -0.56 29.44
C ILE A 123 -10.65 -1.99 29.41
N VAL A 124 -9.38 -2.17 29.06
CA VAL A 124 -8.72 -3.49 29.04
C VAL A 124 -8.67 -4.09 30.45
N LYS A 125 -8.37 -3.29 31.49
CA LYS A 125 -8.43 -3.71 32.90
C LYS A 125 -9.84 -4.12 33.32
N ALA A 126 -10.87 -3.41 32.87
CA ALA A 126 -12.25 -3.76 33.15
C ALA A 126 -12.64 -5.10 32.49
N ILE A 127 -12.30 -5.28 31.21
CA ILE A 127 -12.50 -6.54 30.48
C ILE A 127 -11.80 -7.71 31.19
N LYS A 128 -10.56 -7.52 31.61
CA LYS A 128 -9.81 -8.52 32.39
C LYS A 128 -10.52 -8.89 33.68
N LYS A 129 -11.08 -7.93 34.43
CA LYS A 129 -11.81 -8.21 35.67
C LYS A 129 -13.08 -9.03 35.42
N VAL A 130 -13.85 -8.70 34.39
CA VAL A 130 -15.09 -9.43 34.08
C VAL A 130 -14.82 -10.78 33.39
N SER A 131 -13.60 -11.01 32.88
CA SER A 131 -13.19 -12.28 32.26
C SER A 131 -13.40 -13.51 33.13
N MET A 132 -13.43 -13.36 34.45
CA MET A 132 -13.73 -14.43 35.40
C MET A 132 -15.14 -15.01 35.24
N LEU A 133 -16.04 -14.32 34.54
CA LEU A 133 -17.40 -14.78 34.24
C LEU A 133 -17.45 -15.72 33.02
N GLY A 134 -16.32 -15.95 32.35
CA GLY A 134 -16.22 -16.77 31.14
C GLY A 134 -16.23 -15.94 29.86
N LYS A 135 -15.62 -16.51 28.82
CA LYS A 135 -15.28 -15.81 27.56
C LYS A 135 -16.50 -15.29 26.81
N GLU A 136 -17.60 -16.05 26.77
CA GLU A 136 -18.84 -15.68 26.08
C GLU A 136 -19.54 -14.48 26.73
N ILE A 137 -19.72 -14.53 28.06
CA ILE A 137 -20.31 -13.43 28.84
C ILE A 137 -19.42 -12.18 28.75
N THR A 138 -18.11 -12.37 28.82
CA THR A 138 -17.12 -11.28 28.71
C THR A 138 -17.17 -10.63 27.33
N THR A 139 -17.29 -11.41 26.26
CA THR A 139 -17.47 -10.92 24.89
C THR A 139 -18.73 -10.07 24.77
N SER A 140 -19.85 -10.54 25.31
CA SER A 140 -21.11 -9.79 25.28
C SER A 140 -21.01 -8.45 26.05
N ILE A 141 -20.41 -8.46 27.23
CA ILE A 141 -20.18 -7.23 28.03
C ILE A 141 -19.25 -6.28 27.28
N ALA A 142 -18.14 -6.78 26.72
CA ALA A 142 -17.17 -5.99 25.98
C ALA A 142 -17.76 -5.40 24.70
N LYS A 143 -18.55 -6.17 23.94
CA LYS A 143 -19.26 -5.70 22.74
C LYS A 143 -20.17 -4.52 23.06
N ASN A 144 -20.98 -4.63 24.10
CA ASN A 144 -21.87 -3.55 24.52
C ASN A 144 -21.07 -2.32 24.98
N SER A 145 -20.04 -2.53 25.80
CA SER A 145 -19.25 -1.42 26.38
C SER A 145 -18.42 -0.67 25.33
N ILE A 146 -17.69 -1.40 24.49
CA ILE A 146 -16.85 -0.80 23.44
C ILE A 146 -17.73 -0.31 22.29
N GLY A 147 -18.82 -1.02 21.97
CA GLY A 147 -19.78 -0.62 20.95
C GLY A 147 -20.40 0.76 21.20
N MET A 148 -20.61 1.14 22.47
CA MET A 148 -21.06 2.50 22.83
C MET A 148 -20.02 3.59 22.54
N LEU A 149 -18.73 3.24 22.53
CA LEU A 149 -17.63 4.15 22.23
C LEU A 149 -17.20 4.09 20.77
N TYR A 150 -17.63 3.05 20.06
CA TYR A 150 -17.21 2.75 18.70
C TYR A 150 -17.56 3.90 17.76
N ARG A 151 -16.55 4.29 16.98
CA ARG A 151 -16.66 5.34 15.98
C ARG A 151 -16.05 4.85 14.69
N GLU A 152 -16.90 4.66 13.68
CA GLU A 152 -16.47 4.13 12.38
C GLU A 152 -15.44 5.04 11.70
N ASP A 153 -15.54 6.35 11.90
CA ASP A 153 -14.59 7.35 11.40
C ASP A 153 -13.23 7.33 12.10
N LYS A 154 -13.09 6.58 13.21
CA LYS A 154 -11.87 6.46 14.02
C LYS A 154 -11.28 5.05 14.03
N SER A 155 -11.93 4.10 13.36
CA SER A 155 -11.42 2.75 13.20
C SER A 155 -10.18 2.75 12.31
N PRO A 156 -9.14 1.98 12.66
CA PRO A 156 -7.97 1.85 11.80
C PRO A 156 -8.45 1.31 10.45
N THR A 157 -8.16 2.06 9.39
CA THR A 157 -8.44 1.59 8.04
C THR A 157 -7.47 0.47 7.75
N ASP A 158 -8.00 -0.73 7.51
CA ASP A 158 -7.20 -1.84 7.02
C ASP A 158 -6.91 -1.61 5.53
N TYR A 159 -5.90 -0.79 5.26
CA TYR A 159 -5.50 -0.41 3.91
C TYR A 159 -5.16 -1.63 3.04
N HIS A 160 -4.63 -2.71 3.64
CA HIS A 160 -4.31 -3.95 2.92
C HIS A 160 -5.59 -4.68 2.49
N SER A 161 -6.57 -4.81 3.38
CA SER A 161 -7.89 -5.36 3.03
C SER A 161 -8.64 -4.52 2.01
N VAL A 162 -8.54 -3.19 2.09
CA VAL A 162 -9.17 -2.29 1.10
C VAL A 162 -8.50 -2.45 -0.27
N LEU A 163 -7.17 -2.50 -0.32
CA LEU A 163 -6.44 -2.75 -1.56
C LEU A 163 -6.78 -4.14 -2.15
N MET A 164 -6.92 -5.17 -1.32
CA MET A 164 -7.39 -6.49 -1.77
C MET A 164 -8.76 -6.43 -2.43
N LYS A 165 -9.72 -5.73 -1.82
CA LYS A 165 -11.05 -5.53 -2.41
C LYS A 165 -11.03 -4.68 -3.67
N ALA A 166 -10.09 -3.73 -3.79
CA ALA A 166 -9.93 -2.95 -5.00
C ALA A 166 -9.42 -3.80 -6.17
N MET A 167 -8.50 -4.74 -5.92
CA MET A 167 -8.04 -5.70 -6.93
C MET A 167 -9.18 -6.60 -7.45
N ASP A 168 -10.15 -6.97 -6.60
CA ASP A 168 -11.33 -7.72 -7.03
C ASP A 168 -12.24 -6.90 -7.98
N LYS A 169 -12.14 -5.56 -7.96
CA LYS A 169 -12.89 -4.67 -8.87
C LYS A 169 -12.18 -4.40 -10.19
N SER A 170 -10.85 -4.40 -10.19
CA SER A 170 -10.03 -4.14 -11.38
C SER A 170 -8.63 -4.72 -11.20
N GLU A 171 -8.16 -5.45 -12.22
CA GLU A 171 -6.79 -5.97 -12.27
C GLU A 171 -5.72 -4.87 -12.27
N SER A 172 -6.05 -3.64 -12.69
CA SER A 172 -5.13 -2.50 -12.65
C SER A 172 -4.84 -2.02 -11.23
N ASN A 173 -5.62 -2.44 -10.21
CA ASN A 173 -5.35 -2.06 -8.82
C ASN A 173 -4.27 -2.91 -8.15
N GLN A 174 -3.58 -3.79 -8.89
CA GLN A 174 -2.51 -4.61 -8.32
C GLN A 174 -1.24 -3.76 -8.09
N PRO A 175 -0.63 -3.77 -6.89
CA PRO A 175 0.52 -2.92 -6.56
C PRO A 175 1.85 -3.42 -7.17
N LEU A 176 1.85 -3.90 -8.41
CA LEU A 176 2.98 -4.60 -9.03
C LEU A 176 4.19 -3.70 -9.31
N GLY A 177 4.03 -2.38 -9.21
CA GLY A 177 5.16 -1.45 -9.20
C GLY A 177 6.17 -1.75 -8.10
N ILE A 178 5.72 -2.33 -6.97
CA ILE A 178 6.62 -2.79 -5.91
C ILE A 178 7.54 -3.92 -6.39
N LEU A 179 7.04 -4.88 -7.18
CA LEU A 179 7.88 -5.96 -7.70
C LEU A 179 8.89 -5.43 -8.73
N VAL A 180 8.49 -4.45 -9.54
CA VAL A 180 9.40 -3.77 -10.46
C VAL A 180 10.49 -3.02 -9.70
N ALA A 181 10.12 -2.31 -8.64
CA ALA A 181 11.06 -1.62 -7.76
C ALA A 181 12.04 -2.59 -7.07
N GLU A 182 11.55 -3.73 -6.56
CA GLU A 182 12.42 -4.79 -6.02
C GLU A 182 13.41 -5.30 -7.07
N LYS A 183 12.93 -5.53 -8.29
CA LYS A 183 13.80 -5.99 -9.37
C LYS A 183 14.84 -4.95 -9.78
N ALA A 184 14.45 -3.68 -9.80
CA ALA A 184 15.35 -2.57 -10.07
C ALA A 184 16.46 -2.48 -9.00
N ASP A 185 16.08 -2.58 -7.72
CA ASP A 185 16.99 -2.58 -6.57
C ASP A 185 18.00 -3.75 -6.65
N GLU A 186 17.52 -4.96 -6.96
CA GLU A 186 18.38 -6.13 -7.20
C GLU A 186 19.41 -5.92 -8.32
N LEU A 187 19.00 -5.21 -9.38
CA LEU A 187 19.85 -4.92 -10.54
C LEU A 187 20.73 -3.67 -10.33
N ASN A 188 20.63 -2.99 -9.18
CA ASN A 188 21.21 -1.68 -8.94
C ASN A 188 20.85 -0.64 -10.01
N LEU A 189 19.64 -0.75 -10.57
CA LEU A 189 19.11 0.20 -11.54
C LEU A 189 18.40 1.35 -10.81
N PRO A 190 18.77 2.61 -11.05
CA PRO A 190 18.05 3.76 -10.54
C PRO A 190 16.58 3.73 -10.93
N PHE A 191 15.69 3.95 -9.96
CA PHE A 191 14.25 3.95 -10.24
C PHE A 191 13.46 4.93 -9.36
N ILE A 192 12.24 5.19 -9.82
CA ILE A 192 11.23 5.94 -9.08
C ILE A 192 9.85 5.28 -9.26
N LEU A 193 9.11 5.22 -8.16
CA LEU A 193 7.69 4.85 -8.16
C LEU A 193 6.86 6.10 -8.47
N THR A 194 5.82 5.95 -9.29
CA THR A 194 4.86 7.01 -9.59
C THR A 194 3.45 6.51 -9.33
N THR A 195 2.52 7.41 -9.04
CA THR A 195 1.12 7.03 -8.90
C THR A 195 0.19 8.19 -9.22
N SER A 196 -0.99 7.88 -9.78
CA SER A 196 -2.04 8.87 -10.04
C SER A 196 -2.86 9.19 -8.79
N THR A 197 -2.73 8.40 -7.73
CA THR A 197 -3.43 8.62 -6.47
C THR A 197 -2.58 9.47 -5.52
N TYR A 198 -3.21 10.06 -4.51
CA TYR A 198 -2.50 10.75 -3.44
C TYR A 198 -1.84 9.72 -2.50
N HIS A 199 -0.68 10.00 -1.90
CA HIS A 199 0.00 9.06 -1.01
C HIS A 199 -0.74 8.77 0.31
N HIS A 200 -1.74 9.59 0.67
CA HIS A 200 -2.69 9.30 1.75
C HIS A 200 -4.03 8.75 1.24
N ASP A 201 -4.14 8.44 -0.06
CA ASP A 201 -5.27 7.67 -0.56
C ASP A 201 -5.25 6.26 0.02
N ILE A 202 -6.45 5.73 0.24
CA ILE A 202 -6.68 4.44 0.88
C ILE A 202 -6.03 3.27 0.15
N LEU A 203 -5.81 3.38 -1.17
CA LEU A 203 -5.16 2.35 -1.97
C LEU A 203 -3.64 2.49 -1.97
N THR A 204 -3.12 3.71 -1.87
CA THR A 204 -1.68 4.03 -1.96
C THR A 204 -0.93 3.77 -0.67
N GLN A 205 -1.58 3.93 0.49
CA GLN A 205 -0.92 3.86 1.79
C GLN A 205 -0.06 2.58 1.99
N PRO A 206 -0.50 1.35 1.62
CA PRO A 206 0.34 0.15 1.73
C PRO A 206 1.62 0.23 0.89
N VAL A 207 1.53 0.80 -0.31
CA VAL A 207 2.66 0.97 -1.23
C VAL A 207 3.64 2.01 -0.68
N GLN A 208 3.11 3.15 -0.20
CA GLN A 208 3.90 4.21 0.42
C GLN A 208 4.65 3.71 1.65
N ASP A 209 3.97 2.98 2.54
CA ASP A 209 4.58 2.40 3.73
C ASP A 209 5.71 1.42 3.37
N TYR A 210 5.51 0.59 2.35
CA TYR A 210 6.53 -0.33 1.86
C TYR A 210 7.73 0.40 1.26
N ALA A 211 7.49 1.36 0.37
CA ALA A 211 8.52 2.18 -0.26
C ALA A 211 9.34 2.95 0.79
N PHE A 212 8.68 3.53 1.79
CA PHE A 212 9.34 4.27 2.87
C PHE A 212 10.33 3.41 3.66
N LYS A 213 9.95 2.17 4.03
CA LYS A 213 10.86 1.22 4.71
C LYS A 213 12.12 0.96 3.90
N LYS A 214 11.96 0.82 2.59
CA LYS A 214 13.03 0.55 1.64
C LYS A 214 13.81 1.79 1.25
N ARG A 215 13.41 2.98 1.74
CA ARG A 215 13.97 4.29 1.36
C ARG A 215 13.84 4.55 -0.14
N TRP A 216 12.81 4.01 -0.76
CA TRP A 216 12.47 4.26 -2.14
C TRP A 216 11.71 5.58 -2.27
N MET A 217 11.80 6.19 -3.46
CA MET A 217 11.11 7.43 -3.75
C MET A 217 9.80 7.11 -4.49
N LEU A 218 8.71 7.70 -4.03
CA LEU A 218 7.39 7.64 -4.65
C LEU A 218 6.92 9.06 -4.94
N VAL A 219 6.50 9.30 -6.18
CA VAL A 219 5.95 10.57 -6.64
C VAL A 219 4.47 10.39 -6.91
N ASP A 220 3.66 11.07 -6.13
CA ASP A 220 2.19 11.10 -6.22
C ASP A 220 1.67 12.38 -6.86
N CYS A 221 0.40 12.31 -7.25
CA CYS A 221 -0.45 13.46 -7.52
C CYS A 221 -0.89 14.12 -6.21
N GLY A 222 -1.13 15.43 -6.24
CA GLY A 222 -1.74 16.11 -5.10
C GLY A 222 -3.16 15.61 -4.81
N SER A 223 -3.66 15.88 -3.60
CA SER A 223 -5.05 15.58 -3.21
C SER A 223 -6.05 16.15 -4.22
N ASN A 224 -6.96 15.31 -4.73
CA ASN A 224 -7.98 15.62 -5.75
C ASN A 224 -7.39 16.11 -7.09
N LYS A 225 -6.22 15.60 -7.48
CA LYS A 225 -5.55 15.93 -8.74
C LYS A 225 -5.12 14.68 -9.48
N GLU A 226 -5.98 13.67 -9.55
CA GLU A 226 -5.65 12.38 -10.18
C GLU A 226 -5.19 12.54 -11.64
N ASP A 227 -5.77 13.51 -12.34
CA ASP A 227 -5.42 13.88 -13.71
C ASP A 227 -4.07 14.63 -13.86
N GLU A 228 -3.43 15.04 -12.75
CA GLU A 228 -2.11 15.69 -12.77
C GLU A 228 -1.05 14.77 -13.39
N LYS A 229 -1.20 13.44 -13.28
CA LYS A 229 -0.31 12.48 -13.92
C LYS A 229 -0.35 12.54 -15.45
N ALA A 230 -1.39 13.11 -16.05
CA ALA A 230 -1.44 13.38 -17.48
C ALA A 230 -0.74 14.69 -17.89
N SER A 231 -0.18 15.44 -16.93
CA SER A 231 0.49 16.71 -17.17
C SER A 231 2.01 16.55 -17.33
N PRO A 232 2.67 17.35 -18.19
CA PRO A 232 4.14 17.41 -18.25
C PRO A 232 4.80 17.78 -16.91
N GLU A 233 4.11 18.55 -16.06
CA GLU A 233 4.59 18.99 -14.76
C GLU A 233 4.83 17.83 -13.80
N PHE A 234 3.94 16.84 -13.78
CA PHE A 234 4.11 15.62 -13.00
C PHE A 234 5.37 14.85 -13.44
N TRP A 235 5.52 14.63 -14.74
CA TRP A 235 6.66 13.89 -15.29
C TRP A 235 7.97 14.64 -15.13
N LYS A 236 7.94 15.98 -15.15
CA LYS A 236 9.07 16.81 -14.77
C LYS A 236 9.49 16.58 -13.31
N LYS A 237 8.53 16.59 -12.37
CA LYS A 237 8.80 16.29 -10.96
C LYS A 237 9.40 14.90 -10.80
N ALA A 238 8.77 13.87 -11.38
CA ALA A 238 9.25 12.49 -11.30
C ALA A 238 10.66 12.32 -11.89
N PHE A 239 10.91 12.88 -13.07
CA PHE A 239 12.21 12.76 -13.73
C PHE A 239 13.31 13.52 -12.98
N SER A 240 13.02 14.72 -12.46
CA SER A 240 14.01 15.48 -11.67
C SER A 240 14.40 14.77 -10.36
N GLU A 241 13.47 14.07 -9.71
CA GLU A 241 13.82 13.26 -8.53
C GLU A 241 14.65 12.02 -8.90
N LEU A 242 14.42 11.44 -10.08
CA LEU A 242 15.23 10.35 -10.59
C LEU A 242 16.65 10.80 -10.97
N GLU A 243 16.79 11.96 -11.64
CA GLU A 243 18.09 12.53 -12.02
C GLU A 243 18.99 12.78 -10.80
N ARG A 244 18.41 13.20 -9.66
CA ARG A 244 19.16 13.36 -8.40
C ARG A 244 19.79 12.05 -7.90
N LYS A 245 19.29 10.89 -8.33
CA LYS A 245 19.84 9.57 -7.99
C LYS A 245 20.87 9.06 -9.00
N LEU A 246 21.00 9.71 -10.15
CA LEU A 246 21.96 9.35 -11.20
C LEU A 246 23.34 10.01 -11.02
N ILE A 247 23.46 10.95 -10.07
CA ILE A 247 24.67 11.74 -9.75
C ILE A 247 25.23 11.25 -8.43
#